data_AF-A0A7J2SFM1-F1
#
_entry.id   AF-A0A7J2SFM1-F1
#
_cell.length_a   1.000
_cell.length_b   1.000
_cell.length_c   1.000
_cell.angle_alpha   90.00
_cell.angle_beta   90.00
_cell.angle_gamma   90.00
#
_symmetry.space_group_name_H-M   'P 1'
#
loop_
_entity.id
_entity.type
_entity.pdbx_description
1 polymer ?
#
loop_
_entity_poly.entity_id
_entity_poly.type
_entity_poly.pdbx_seq_one_letter_code
_entity_poly.pdbx_strand_id
1 'polypeptide(L)'
;MIITVASGKGGTGKTTVATNLAIANSATIYDCDVEEPNANIFIKAELEKLEDAFIMNPKFDLNECTFCKECAEFCRYNAIAVLPSDILFFKELCSGCGGCKIVCKYDAIEEGKRKIGEIYHGKNRVEIYQGLLNIGEARATPVIAQLKKHIRGGTSISILDAPPGNGCPTIEVLNGSDFVVLVTEPTPFGLHDLKIAV
;
A
#
# COMPACT_ATOMS: atom_id res chain seq x y z
N MET A 1 12.04 14.25 -8.66
CA MET A 1 10.80 15.03 -8.43
C MET A 1 9.63 14.06 -8.44
N ILE A 2 8.74 14.13 -7.46
CA ILE A 2 7.59 13.25 -7.28
C ILE A 2 6.30 14.06 -7.45
N ILE A 3 5.51 13.72 -8.46
CA ILE A 3 4.19 14.32 -8.72
C ILE A 3 3.15 13.23 -8.51
N THR A 4 2.23 13.44 -7.56
CA THR A 4 1.11 12.53 -7.36
C THR A 4 -0.13 13.06 -8.07
N VAL A 5 -0.79 12.21 -8.83
CA VAL A 5 -2.10 12.49 -9.41
C VAL A 5 -3.15 11.83 -8.51
N ALA A 6 -4.08 12.62 -7.96
CA ALA A 6 -5.07 12.19 -6.98
C ALA A 6 -6.48 12.70 -7.34
N SER A 7 -7.52 12.16 -6.69
CA SER A 7 -8.91 12.55 -6.92
C SER A 7 -9.76 12.29 -5.67
N GLY A 8 -10.79 13.12 -5.45
CA GLY A 8 -11.69 12.95 -4.31
C GLY A 8 -12.63 11.75 -4.40
N LYS A 9 -12.76 11.14 -5.58
CA LYS A 9 -13.54 9.93 -5.84
C LYS A 9 -13.02 9.14 -7.04
N GLY A 10 -13.59 7.95 -7.27
CA GLY A 10 -13.34 7.13 -8.46
C GLY A 10 -13.99 7.71 -9.72
N GLY A 11 -13.45 7.32 -10.89
CA GLY A 11 -14.06 7.63 -12.19
C GLY A 11 -13.82 9.04 -12.74
N THR A 12 -12.91 9.84 -12.16
CA THR A 12 -12.65 11.22 -12.63
C THR A 12 -11.65 11.34 -13.78
N GLY A 13 -11.11 10.22 -14.28
CA GLY A 13 -10.07 10.20 -15.33
C GLY A 13 -8.64 10.39 -14.82
N LYS A 14 -8.41 10.24 -13.52
CA LYS A 14 -7.09 10.37 -12.86
C LYS A 14 -5.97 9.56 -13.53
N THR A 15 -6.18 8.27 -13.79
CA THR A 15 -5.22 7.39 -14.46
C THR A 15 -4.88 7.86 -15.86
N THR A 16 -5.88 8.35 -16.61
CA THR A 16 -5.66 8.92 -17.94
C THR A 16 -4.74 10.14 -17.86
N VAL A 17 -4.95 11.03 -16.88
CA VAL A 17 -4.06 12.18 -16.64
C VAL A 17 -2.65 11.71 -16.24
N ALA A 18 -2.53 10.78 -15.28
CA ALA A 18 -1.25 10.26 -14.79
C ALA A 18 -0.41 9.62 -15.90
N THR A 19 -1.01 8.72 -16.69
CA THR A 19 -0.32 8.02 -17.79
C THR A 19 0.12 8.97 -18.90
N ASN A 20 -0.70 9.94 -19.28
CA ASN A 20 -0.31 10.95 -20.29
C ASN A 20 0.77 11.89 -19.77
N LEU A 21 0.68 12.31 -18.50
CA LEU A 21 1.71 13.13 -17.86
C LEU A 21 3.05 12.38 -17.84
N ALA A 22 3.03 11.09 -17.53
CA ALA A 22 4.23 10.26 -17.55
C ALA A 22 4.85 10.18 -18.96
N ILE A 23 4.05 9.85 -19.97
CA ILE A 23 4.51 9.73 -21.37
C ILE A 23 5.06 11.06 -21.89
N ALA A 24 4.34 12.17 -21.67
CA ALA A 24 4.74 13.49 -22.17
C ALA A 24 6.08 13.98 -21.60
N ASN A 25 6.45 13.52 -20.40
CA ASN A 25 7.67 13.93 -19.71
C ASN A 25 8.74 12.85 -19.66
N SER A 26 8.54 11.71 -20.35
CA SER A 26 9.43 10.53 -20.22
C SER A 26 9.68 10.13 -18.75
N ALA A 27 8.65 10.26 -17.91
CA ALA A 27 8.71 10.03 -16.47
C ALA A 27 8.34 8.58 -16.15
N THR A 28 8.86 8.05 -15.04
CA THR A 28 8.47 6.73 -14.54
C THR A 28 7.10 6.84 -13.86
N ILE A 29 6.17 5.95 -14.19
CA ILE A 29 4.85 5.89 -13.56
C ILE A 29 4.80 4.79 -12.49
N TYR A 30 4.17 5.10 -11.36
CA TYR A 30 3.92 4.20 -10.25
C TYR A 30 2.41 4.09 -10.08
N ASP A 31 1.84 2.94 -10.45
CA ASP A 31 0.43 2.63 -10.23
C ASP A 31 0.22 2.22 -8.78
N CYS A 32 -0.20 3.18 -7.97
CA CYS A 32 -0.38 3.02 -6.54
C CYS A 32 -1.84 2.67 -6.17
N ASP A 33 -2.74 2.55 -7.15
CA ASP A 33 -4.08 2.02 -6.94
C ASP A 33 -4.02 0.48 -6.90
N VAL A 34 -3.36 -0.04 -5.87
CA VAL A 34 -2.96 -1.46 -5.80
C VAL A 34 -4.13 -2.43 -5.67
N GLU A 35 -5.33 -1.94 -5.36
CA GLU A 35 -6.55 -2.75 -5.32
C GLU A 35 -7.09 -2.99 -6.74
N GLU A 36 -7.02 -1.99 -7.61
CA GLU A 36 -7.54 -2.03 -8.99
C GLU A 36 -6.58 -1.35 -9.99
N PRO A 37 -5.33 -1.84 -10.13
CA PRO A 37 -4.32 -1.16 -10.93
C PRO A 37 -4.69 -1.18 -12.42
N ASN A 38 -4.62 -0.02 -13.07
CA ASN A 38 -5.17 0.22 -14.40
C ASN A 38 -4.22 1.01 -15.32
N ALA A 39 -3.08 1.51 -14.82
CA ALA A 39 -2.14 2.30 -15.63
C ALA A 39 -1.57 1.49 -16.79
N ASN A 40 -1.32 0.18 -16.59
CA ASN A 40 -0.76 -0.66 -17.65
C ASN A 40 -1.72 -0.91 -18.83
N ILE A 41 -3.03 -0.64 -18.68
CA ILE A 41 -3.98 -0.65 -19.81
C ILE A 41 -3.56 0.38 -20.87
N PHE A 42 -3.00 1.51 -20.43
CA PHE A 42 -2.51 2.60 -21.29
C PHE A 42 -1.06 2.39 -21.71
N ILE A 43 -0.18 1.98 -20.79
CA ILE A 43 1.26 1.84 -21.04
C ILE A 43 1.56 0.61 -21.91
N LYS A 44 0.80 -0.48 -21.73
CA LYS A 44 0.97 -1.75 -22.44
C LYS A 44 2.42 -2.24 -22.38
N ALA A 45 3.01 -2.21 -21.20
CA ALA A 45 4.29 -2.85 -20.94
C ALA A 45 4.07 -4.34 -20.68
N GLU A 46 5.06 -5.14 -21.06
CA GLU A 46 5.20 -6.50 -20.55
C GLU A 46 5.63 -6.40 -19.08
N LEU A 47 4.72 -6.78 -18.18
CA LEU A 47 4.97 -6.71 -16.74
C LEU A 47 5.60 -8.00 -16.25
N GLU A 48 6.76 -7.87 -15.62
CA GLU A 48 7.41 -8.95 -14.91
C GLU A 48 7.27 -8.74 -13.41
N LYS A 49 7.07 -9.83 -12.69
CA LYS A 49 7.01 -9.79 -11.24
C LYS A 49 8.39 -9.45 -10.69
N LEU A 50 8.47 -8.36 -9.93
CA LEU A 50 9.70 -7.90 -9.30
C LEU A 50 9.90 -8.55 -7.93
N GLU A 51 8.89 -8.46 -7.05
CA GLU A 51 8.95 -9.02 -5.71
C GLU A 51 7.56 -9.24 -5.10
N ASP A 52 7.51 -9.99 -4.00
CA ASP A 52 6.33 -10.10 -3.14
C ASP A 52 6.30 -8.95 -2.13
N ALA A 53 5.12 -8.39 -1.87
CA ALA A 53 4.90 -7.42 -0.80
C ALA A 53 4.46 -8.12 0.48
N PHE A 54 5.07 -7.76 1.62
CA PHE A 54 4.84 -8.41 2.90
C PHE A 54 4.40 -7.45 3.99
N ILE A 55 3.71 -8.00 4.98
CA ILE A 55 3.53 -7.39 6.30
C ILE A 55 4.17 -8.29 7.35
N MET A 56 4.59 -7.70 8.47
CA MET A 56 5.03 -8.47 9.63
C MET A 56 3.83 -9.22 10.21
N ASN A 57 3.99 -10.51 10.50
CA ASN A 57 3.05 -11.28 11.32
C ASN A 57 3.86 -11.99 12.41
N PRO A 58 3.40 -12.02 13.66
CA PRO A 58 4.07 -12.78 14.72
C PRO A 58 4.11 -14.28 14.38
N LYS A 59 5.24 -14.90 14.69
CA LYS A 59 5.37 -16.35 14.85
C LYS A 59 5.55 -16.64 16.33
N PHE A 60 4.77 -17.56 16.88
CA PHE A 60 4.78 -17.87 18.30
C PHE A 60 5.58 -19.16 18.53
N ASP A 61 6.54 -19.12 19.45
CA ASP A 61 7.18 -20.33 20.00
C ASP A 61 6.41 -20.74 21.27
N LEU A 62 5.69 -21.85 21.18
CA LEU A 62 4.88 -22.34 22.30
C LEU A 62 5.72 -22.98 23.40
N ASN A 63 7.01 -23.28 23.17
CA ASN A 63 7.89 -23.81 24.21
C ASN A 63 8.35 -22.71 25.18
N GLU A 64 8.55 -21.50 24.66
CA GLU A 64 8.98 -20.32 25.45
C GLU A 64 7.77 -19.52 25.97
N CYS A 65 6.58 -19.73 25.40
CA CYS A 65 5.38 -19.01 25.79
C CYS A 65 4.81 -19.50 27.13
N THR A 66 4.62 -18.58 28.07
CA THR A 66 3.97 -18.86 29.37
C THR A 66 2.46 -18.61 29.36
N PHE A 67 1.87 -18.28 28.20
CA PHE A 67 0.46 -17.92 28.04
C PHE A 67 0.00 -16.75 28.94
N CYS A 68 0.89 -15.81 29.26
CA CYS A 68 0.65 -14.67 30.17
C CYS A 68 -0.34 -13.61 29.65
N LYS A 69 -0.74 -13.69 28.38
CA LYS A 69 -1.74 -12.82 27.71
C LYS A 69 -1.33 -11.37 27.40
N GLU A 70 -0.14 -10.92 27.80
CA GLU A 70 0.30 -9.52 27.55
C GLU A 70 0.23 -9.12 26.06
N CYS A 71 0.57 -10.04 25.14
CA CYS A 71 0.49 -9.78 23.70
C CYS A 71 -0.96 -9.63 23.18
N ALA A 72 -1.91 -10.34 23.77
CA ALA A 72 -3.33 -10.25 23.41
C ALA A 72 -3.95 -8.97 23.98
N GLU A 73 -3.64 -8.62 25.22
CA GLU A 73 -4.11 -7.37 25.86
C GLU A 73 -3.59 -6.12 25.14
N PHE A 74 -2.35 -6.18 24.64
CA PHE A 74 -1.80 -5.12 23.81
C PHE A 74 -2.51 -4.98 22.44
N CYS A 75 -3.02 -6.09 21.89
CA CYS A 75 -3.50 -6.13 20.51
C CYS A 75 -4.84 -5.41 20.33
N ARG A 76 -4.79 -4.13 19.94
CA ARG A 76 -5.98 -3.31 19.64
C ARG A 76 -6.87 -3.84 18.52
N TYR A 77 -6.35 -4.74 17.69
CA TYR A 77 -7.10 -5.37 16.58
C TYR A 77 -7.68 -6.74 16.95
N ASN A 78 -7.45 -7.21 18.19
CA ASN A 78 -7.90 -8.53 18.65
C ASN A 78 -7.44 -9.68 17.73
N ALA A 79 -6.25 -9.54 17.14
CA ALA A 79 -5.69 -10.54 16.24
C ALA A 79 -5.15 -11.77 16.98
N ILE A 80 -5.00 -11.69 18.31
CA ILE A 80 -4.40 -12.73 19.16
C ILE A 80 -5.39 -13.09 20.26
N ALA A 81 -5.71 -14.37 20.41
CA ALA A 81 -6.46 -14.91 21.54
C ALA A 81 -5.64 -16.02 22.22
N VAL A 82 -5.42 -15.88 23.52
CA VAL A 82 -4.62 -16.83 24.32
C VAL A 82 -5.55 -17.81 25.02
N LEU A 83 -5.40 -19.09 24.69
CA LEU A 83 -6.09 -20.23 25.30
C LEU A 83 -5.22 -20.81 26.44
N PRO A 84 -5.75 -21.73 27.28
CA PRO A 84 -4.97 -22.31 28.39
C PRO A 84 -3.65 -22.99 27.99
N SER A 85 -3.55 -23.48 26.75
CA SER A 85 -2.37 -24.20 26.25
C SER A 85 -2.07 -23.93 24.78
N ASP A 86 -2.62 -22.85 24.21
CA ASP A 86 -2.43 -22.52 22.79
C ASP A 86 -2.68 -21.02 22.52
N ILE A 87 -2.29 -20.55 21.33
CA ILE A 87 -2.56 -19.19 20.84
C ILE A 87 -3.30 -19.28 19.52
N LEU A 88 -4.52 -18.74 19.48
CA LEU A 88 -5.24 -18.51 18.23
C LEU A 88 -4.82 -17.16 17.65
N PHE A 89 -4.28 -17.21 16.42
CA PHE A 89 -3.83 -16.02 15.71
C PHE A 89 -4.63 -15.80 14.42
N PHE A 90 -5.38 -14.71 14.38
CA PHE A 90 -6.16 -14.26 13.22
C PHE A 90 -5.30 -13.36 12.34
N LYS A 91 -4.68 -13.96 11.33
CA LYS A 91 -3.67 -13.31 10.47
C LYS A 91 -4.22 -12.11 9.72
N GLU A 92 -5.51 -12.15 9.38
CA GLU A 92 -6.25 -11.17 8.59
C GLU A 92 -6.54 -9.89 9.40
N LEU A 93 -6.68 -10.01 10.72
CA LEU A 93 -6.88 -8.87 11.62
C LEU A 93 -5.56 -8.20 12.01
N CYS A 94 -4.44 -8.89 11.83
CA CYS A 94 -3.13 -8.40 12.25
C CYS A 94 -2.69 -7.18 11.41
N SER A 95 -2.33 -6.10 12.10
CA SER A 95 -1.78 -4.89 11.49
C SER A 95 -0.27 -4.94 11.21
N GLY A 96 0.40 -6.01 11.65
CA GLY A 96 1.86 -6.12 11.60
C GLY A 96 2.64 -5.02 12.30
N CYS A 97 2.05 -4.39 13.31
CA CYS A 97 2.72 -3.32 14.07
C CYS A 97 3.91 -3.81 14.93
N GLY A 98 4.14 -5.12 15.04
CA GLY A 98 5.23 -5.70 15.84
C GLY A 98 5.10 -5.56 17.36
N GLY A 99 4.12 -4.82 17.87
CA GLY A 99 4.02 -4.53 19.30
C GLY A 99 3.84 -5.75 20.19
N CYS A 100 3.22 -6.83 19.68
CA CYS A 100 3.14 -8.11 20.40
C CYS A 100 4.53 -8.69 20.75
N LYS A 101 5.52 -8.56 19.84
CA LYS A 101 6.91 -8.94 20.10
C LYS A 101 7.55 -8.03 21.13
N ILE A 102 7.33 -6.72 21.04
CA ILE A 102 7.89 -5.72 21.96
C ILE A 102 7.44 -5.97 23.41
N VAL A 103 6.17 -6.34 23.62
CA VAL A 103 5.63 -6.59 24.96
C VAL A 103 5.93 -8.00 25.48
N CYS A 104 6.44 -8.91 24.66
CA CYS A 104 6.73 -10.26 25.09
C CYS A 104 8.03 -10.30 25.92
N LYS A 105 7.90 -10.54 27.24
CA LYS A 105 9.05 -10.63 28.17
C LYS A 105 9.78 -11.97 28.14
N TYR A 106 9.26 -12.94 27.39
CA TYR A 106 9.76 -14.32 27.33
C TYR A 106 10.36 -14.65 25.96
N ASP A 107 10.54 -13.65 25.08
CA ASP A 107 11.05 -13.82 23.72
C ASP A 107 10.30 -14.89 22.88
N ALA A 108 9.07 -15.23 23.25
CA ALA A 108 8.25 -16.26 22.62
C ALA A 108 7.61 -15.83 21.28
N ILE A 109 7.93 -14.63 20.76
CA ILE A 109 7.35 -14.06 19.54
C ILE A 109 8.44 -13.57 18.61
N GLU A 110 8.53 -14.20 17.44
CA GLU A 110 9.44 -13.81 16.37
C GLU A 110 8.74 -12.98 15.28
N GLU A 111 9.55 -12.26 14.50
CA GLU A 111 9.09 -11.56 13.30
C GLU A 111 8.95 -12.53 12.12
N GLY A 112 7.72 -12.97 11.87
CA GLY A 112 7.34 -13.60 10.62
C GLY A 112 6.97 -12.60 9.54
N LYS A 113 6.77 -13.12 8.32
CA LYS A 113 6.27 -12.37 7.17
C LYS A 113 5.03 -13.04 6.61
N ARG A 114 4.03 -12.24 6.24
CA ARG A 114 2.85 -12.68 5.51
C ARG A 114 2.78 -11.90 4.21
N LYS A 115 2.72 -12.61 3.10
CA LYS A 115 2.54 -12.00 1.78
C LYS A 115 1.14 -11.40 1.70
N ILE A 116 1.06 -10.15 1.26
CA ILE A 116 -0.18 -9.39 1.09
C ILE A 116 -0.38 -8.88 -0.33
N GLY A 117 0.64 -8.98 -1.19
CA GLY A 117 0.56 -8.52 -2.55
C GLY A 117 1.84 -8.80 -3.32
N GLU A 118 1.93 -8.18 -4.48
CA GLU A 118 3.02 -8.33 -5.44
C GLU A 118 3.35 -6.97 -6.04
N ILE A 119 4.61 -6.80 -6.43
CA ILE A 119 5.08 -5.62 -7.16
C ILE A 119 5.59 -6.09 -8.51
N TYR A 120 5.14 -5.41 -9.55
CA TYR A 120 5.52 -5.65 -10.94
C TYR A 120 6.30 -4.46 -11.49
N HIS A 121 7.16 -4.75 -12.44
CA HIS A 121 7.90 -3.76 -13.20
C HIS A 121 7.84 -4.09 -14.68
N GLY A 122 7.78 -3.06 -15.51
CA GLY A 122 7.85 -3.21 -16.96
C GLY A 122 8.26 -1.90 -17.61
N LYS A 123 8.52 -1.98 -18.91
CA LYS A 123 8.89 -0.82 -19.71
C LYS A 123 8.28 -0.88 -21.09
N ASN A 124 7.74 0.26 -21.54
CA ASN A 124 7.41 0.50 -22.93
C ASN A 124 7.81 1.95 -23.27
N ARG A 125 6.85 2.81 -23.60
CA ARG A 125 7.07 4.25 -23.82
C ARG A 125 7.68 4.94 -22.58
N VAL A 126 7.32 4.44 -21.41
CA VAL A 126 7.86 4.83 -20.10
C VAL A 126 8.05 3.59 -19.24
N GLU A 127 8.85 3.72 -18.18
CA GLU A 127 8.94 2.71 -17.12
C GLU A 127 7.69 2.75 -16.25
N ILE A 128 7.18 1.58 -15.88
CA ILE A 128 6.02 1.41 -15.01
C ILE A 128 6.36 0.47 -13.86
N TYR A 129 5.97 0.89 -12.66
CA TYR A 129 5.89 0.05 -11.48
C TYR A 129 4.43 -0.07 -11.08
N GLN A 130 3.98 -1.29 -10.77
CA GLN A 130 2.59 -1.57 -10.42
C GLN A 130 2.54 -2.40 -9.14
N GLY A 131 1.81 -1.94 -8.14
CA GLY A 131 1.46 -2.78 -7.00
C GLY A 131 0.16 -3.54 -7.27
N LEU A 132 0.07 -4.76 -6.74
CA LEU A 132 -1.14 -5.58 -6.80
C LEU A 132 -1.39 -6.18 -5.41
N LEU A 133 -2.51 -5.82 -4.78
CA LEU A 133 -2.94 -6.36 -3.50
C LEU A 133 -3.58 -7.74 -3.69
N ASN A 134 -3.34 -8.66 -2.77
CA ASN A 134 -4.04 -9.94 -2.76
C ASN A 134 -5.53 -9.73 -2.44
N ILE A 135 -6.40 -10.52 -3.08
CA ILE A 135 -7.83 -10.50 -2.80
C ILE A 135 -8.10 -10.86 -1.34
N GLY A 136 -8.94 -10.06 -0.67
CA GLY A 136 -9.33 -10.27 0.73
C GLY A 136 -8.42 -9.58 1.75
N GLU A 137 -7.36 -8.91 1.33
CA GLU A 137 -6.55 -8.06 2.22
C GLU A 137 -7.28 -6.77 2.55
N ALA A 138 -7.28 -6.40 3.84
CA ALA A 138 -7.96 -5.19 4.30
C ALA A 138 -7.13 -3.91 4.14
N ARG A 139 -5.84 -4.00 3.77
CA ARG A 139 -4.89 -2.87 3.84
C ARG A 139 -4.01 -2.79 2.60
N ALA A 140 -4.29 -1.81 1.74
CA ALA A 140 -3.47 -1.46 0.60
C ALA A 140 -2.15 -0.73 0.99
N THR A 141 -2.18 0.07 2.07
CA THR A 141 -1.06 0.94 2.51
C THR A 141 0.30 0.25 2.55
N PRO A 142 0.47 -0.97 3.09
CA PRO A 142 1.81 -1.58 3.16
C PRO A 142 2.34 -2.03 1.78
N VAL A 143 1.47 -2.36 0.81
CA VAL A 143 1.90 -2.63 -0.58
C VAL A 143 2.34 -1.33 -1.24
N ILE A 144 1.58 -0.24 -1.08
CA ILE A 144 1.94 1.09 -1.58
C ILE A 144 3.29 1.55 -1.01
N ALA A 145 3.49 1.42 0.30
CA ALA A 145 4.74 1.78 0.96
C ALA A 145 5.95 1.00 0.40
N GLN A 146 5.76 -0.29 0.07
CA GLN A 146 6.80 -1.12 -0.55
C GLN A 146 7.03 -0.73 -2.02
N LEU A 147 5.97 -0.47 -2.79
CA LEU A 147 6.05 0.02 -4.16
C LEU A 147 6.87 1.33 -4.24
N LYS A 148 6.63 2.25 -3.30
CA LYS A 148 7.33 3.55 -3.25
C LYS A 148 8.82 3.45 -2.96
N LYS A 149 9.33 2.32 -2.43
CA LYS A 149 10.79 2.10 -2.28
C LYS A 149 11.52 2.02 -3.62
N HIS A 150 10.79 1.76 -4.71
CA HIS A 150 11.32 1.75 -6.08
C HIS A 150 11.37 3.13 -6.73
N ILE A 151 10.96 4.19 -6.01
CA ILE A 151 11.12 5.57 -6.47
C ILE A 151 12.61 5.91 -6.41
N ARG A 152 13.24 6.06 -7.59
CA ARG A 152 14.65 6.44 -7.71
C ARG A 152 14.80 7.94 -7.50
N GLY A 153 15.65 8.34 -6.56
CA GLY A 153 16.09 9.73 -6.42
C GLY A 153 16.94 10.19 -7.61
N GLY A 154 16.95 11.49 -7.91
CA GLY A 154 17.76 12.08 -8.97
C GLY A 154 16.97 13.02 -9.89
N THR A 155 17.41 13.12 -11.16
CA THR A 155 16.86 14.03 -12.17
C THR A 155 15.59 13.52 -12.85
N SER A 156 15.20 12.27 -12.63
CA SER A 156 13.97 11.69 -13.21
C SER A 156 12.72 12.17 -12.49
N ILE A 157 11.66 12.39 -13.26
CA ILE A 157 10.31 12.67 -12.75
C ILE A 157 9.63 11.34 -12.44
N SER A 158 8.97 11.25 -11.30
CA SER A 158 8.14 10.12 -10.88
C SER A 158 6.69 10.57 -10.81
N ILE A 159 5.81 9.89 -11.54
CA ILE A 159 4.36 10.14 -11.53
C ILE A 159 3.69 9.03 -10.73
N LEU A 160 2.97 9.36 -9.67
CA LEU A 160 2.24 8.40 -8.85
C LEU A 160 0.74 8.51 -9.18
N ASP A 161 0.13 7.43 -9.65
CA ASP A 161 -1.33 7.34 -9.79
C ASP A 161 -1.92 6.84 -8.47
N ALA A 162 -2.58 7.72 -7.73
CA ALA A 162 -3.13 7.40 -6.41
C ALA A 162 -4.45 6.60 -6.50
N PRO A 163 -4.84 5.85 -5.46
CA PRO A 163 -6.20 5.34 -5.35
C PRO A 163 -7.21 6.48 -5.15
N PRO A 164 -8.48 6.29 -5.49
CA PRO A 164 -9.51 7.31 -5.34
C PRO A 164 -9.82 7.63 -3.88
N GLY A 165 -10.27 8.86 -3.62
CA GLY A 165 -10.76 9.28 -2.31
C GLY A 165 -9.70 9.96 -1.46
N ASN A 166 -9.86 9.86 -0.14
CA ASN A 166 -9.04 10.54 0.87
C ASN A 166 -8.63 9.61 2.03
N GLY A 167 -8.68 8.29 1.81
CA GLY A 167 -8.35 7.28 2.82
C GLY A 167 -6.85 7.10 3.04
N CYS A 168 -6.49 6.22 3.98
CA CYS A 168 -5.08 5.87 4.27
C CYS A 168 -4.27 5.45 3.03
N PRO A 169 -4.82 4.70 2.05
CA PRO A 169 -4.10 4.40 0.81
C PRO A 169 -3.71 5.66 0.05
N THR A 170 -4.63 6.62 -0.14
CA THR A 170 -4.35 7.89 -0.81
C THR A 170 -3.32 8.71 -0.04
N ILE A 171 -3.45 8.81 1.28
CA ILE A 171 -2.50 9.53 2.14
C ILE A 171 -1.09 8.93 2.03
N GLU A 172 -0.97 7.60 2.01
CA GLU A 172 0.31 6.91 1.84
C GLU A 172 0.98 7.28 0.51
N VAL A 173 0.21 7.38 -0.58
CA VAL A 173 0.74 7.80 -1.89
C VAL A 173 1.24 9.25 -1.84
N LEU A 174 0.44 10.15 -1.27
CA LEU A 174 0.74 11.59 -1.18
C LEU A 174 1.95 11.92 -0.30
N ASN A 175 2.25 11.08 0.70
CA ASN A 175 3.35 11.32 1.63
C ASN A 175 4.71 11.40 0.91
N GLY A 176 5.39 12.54 0.98
CA GLY A 176 6.69 12.74 0.32
C GLY A 176 6.60 13.18 -1.15
N SER A 177 5.41 13.51 -1.66
CA SER A 177 5.25 14.12 -2.99
C SER A 177 5.65 15.60 -2.99
N ASP A 178 6.31 16.05 -4.06
CA ASP A 178 6.67 17.47 -4.25
C ASP A 178 5.45 18.28 -4.71
N PHE A 179 4.61 17.67 -5.56
CA PHE A 179 3.39 18.28 -6.08
C PHE A 179 2.23 17.28 -6.12
N VAL A 180 1.02 17.80 -5.97
CA VAL A 180 -0.21 17.02 -6.10
C VAL A 180 -1.08 17.64 -7.18
N VAL A 181 -1.45 16.84 -8.19
CA VAL A 181 -2.39 17.20 -9.25
C VAL A 181 -3.73 16.54 -8.93
N LEU A 182 -4.70 17.36 -8.55
CA LEU A 182 -6.04 16.89 -8.26
C LEU A 182 -6.91 16.86 -9.52
N VAL A 183 -7.46 15.70 -9.84
CA VAL A 183 -8.29 15.45 -11.02
C VAL A 183 -9.73 15.26 -10.59
N THR A 184 -10.63 16.08 -11.13
CA THR A 184 -12.07 16.02 -10.86
C THR A 184 -12.89 16.26 -12.13
N GLU A 185 -14.17 15.91 -12.05
CA GLU A 185 -15.17 16.26 -13.05
C GLU A 185 -15.72 17.68 -12.80
N PRO A 186 -16.18 18.41 -13.85
CA PRO A 186 -16.68 19.78 -13.71
C PRO A 186 -18.13 19.81 -13.18
N THR A 187 -18.40 19.11 -12.07
CA THR A 187 -19.73 19.06 -11.44
C THR A 187 -19.66 19.59 -10.00
N PRO A 188 -20.78 20.07 -9.42
CA PRO A 188 -20.82 20.46 -8.01
C PRO A 188 -20.41 19.32 -7.06
N PHE A 189 -20.77 18.07 -7.38
CA PHE A 189 -20.35 16.89 -6.64
C PHE A 189 -18.83 16.66 -6.76
N GLY A 190 -18.28 16.77 -7.96
CA GLY A 190 -16.84 16.70 -8.19
C GLY A 190 -16.07 17.76 -7.41
N LEU A 191 -16.58 19.00 -7.31
CA LEU A 191 -15.98 20.04 -6.49
C LEU A 191 -16.09 19.74 -4.99
N HIS A 192 -17.21 19.20 -4.53
CA HIS A 192 -17.39 18.79 -3.14
C HIS A 192 -16.37 17.71 -2.73
N ASP A 193 -16.26 16.64 -3.52
CA ASP A 193 -15.31 15.55 -3.26
C ASP A 193 -13.86 16.05 -3.33
N LEU A 194 -13.58 16.99 -4.24
CA LEU A 194 -12.25 17.61 -4.35
C LEU A 194 -11.89 18.40 -3.09
N LYS A 195 -12.82 19.17 -2.53
CA LYS A 195 -12.60 19.97 -1.32
C LYS A 195 -12.29 19.11 -0.11
N ILE A 196 -12.76 17.86 -0.08
CA ILE A 196 -12.47 16.91 1.00
C ILE A 196 -11.04 16.36 0.89
N ALA A 197 -10.45 16.37 -0.31
CA ALA A 197 -9.09 15.89 -0.58
C ALA A 197 -8.01 16.99 -0.44
N VAL A 198 -8.39 18.22 -0.08
CA VAL A 198 -7.50 19.39 0.12
C VAL A 198 -7.39 19.73 1.60
#